data_AF-A0A8C8X445-F1
#
_entry.id   AF-A0A8C8X445-F1
#
_cell.length_a   1.000
_cell.length_b   1.000
_cell.length_c   1.000
_cell.angle_alpha   90.00
_cell.angle_beta   90.00
_cell.angle_gamma   90.00
#
_symmetry.space_group_name_H-M   'P 1'
#
loop_
_entity.id
_entity.type
_entity.pdbx_description
1 polymer ?
#
loop_
_entity_poly.entity_id
_entity_poly.type
_entity_poly.pdbx_seq_one_letter_code
_entity_poly.pdbx_strand_id
1 'polypeptide(L)'
;MRVLLPLLRTGWGWRAWAPAAARLPPVTSTGSGPHRAMALYRTEERGQPYTPDYRLFFKNVAGDYISPFHDIPLRVDSTEENGIPTKRARNDEYETLFNMVVEVPRWTNAKMEA
;
A
#
# COMPACT_ATOMS: atom_id res chain seq x y z
N MET A 1 82.59 28.92 -7.08
CA MET A 1 82.67 29.43 -5.69
C MET A 1 81.33 30.06 -5.32
N ARG A 2 80.87 29.86 -4.07
CA ARG A 2 79.63 30.35 -3.40
C ARG A 2 78.36 29.58 -3.83
N VAL A 3 77.88 28.53 -3.12
CA VAL A 3 77.40 28.35 -1.72
C VAL A 3 76.19 29.24 -1.40
N LEU A 4 75.01 28.62 -1.24
CA LEU A 4 74.06 28.72 -0.11
C LEU A 4 72.69 28.10 -0.46
N LEU A 5 72.42 26.89 0.08
CA LEU A 5 71.09 26.50 0.58
C LEU A 5 70.93 27.10 2.01
N PRO A 6 69.76 27.02 2.71
CA PRO A 6 68.40 26.62 2.34
C PRO A 6 67.32 27.61 2.86
N LEU A 7 66.03 27.36 2.62
CA LEU A 7 65.04 27.46 3.70
C LEU A 7 63.76 26.72 3.35
N LEU A 8 63.55 25.64 4.10
CA LEU A 8 62.31 24.92 4.26
C LEU A 8 61.19 25.85 4.74
N ARG A 9 60.02 25.72 4.11
CA ARG A 9 58.71 25.73 4.79
C ARG A 9 57.82 24.78 4.00
N THR A 10 57.74 23.51 4.41
CA THR A 10 56.64 23.00 5.26
C THR A 10 55.29 23.60 4.87
N GLY A 11 54.50 22.79 4.18
CA GLY A 11 53.16 23.17 3.74
C GLY A 11 52.45 21.98 3.12
N TRP A 12 52.13 21.01 3.97
CA TRP A 12 51.16 19.95 3.72
C TRP A 12 49.94 20.46 2.95
N GLY A 13 49.55 19.74 1.91
CA GLY A 13 48.31 20.03 1.19
C GLY A 13 48.05 19.02 0.10
N TRP A 14 47.95 17.74 0.45
CA TRP A 14 47.32 16.76 -0.43
C TRP A 14 45.86 17.20 -0.61
N ARG A 15 45.52 17.81 -1.75
CA ARG A 15 44.12 17.91 -2.14
C ARG A 15 43.70 16.54 -2.60
N ALA A 16 43.21 15.76 -1.64
CA ALA A 16 42.49 14.53 -1.88
C ALA A 16 41.30 14.85 -2.81
N TRP A 17 41.27 14.11 -3.92
CA TRP A 17 40.13 13.94 -4.78
C TRP A 17 38.94 13.44 -3.95
N ALA A 18 37.97 14.31 -3.69
CA ALA A 18 36.69 13.91 -3.10
C ALA A 18 35.70 13.63 -4.25
N PRO A 19 35.06 12.44 -4.31
CA PRO A 19 33.98 12.23 -5.24
C PRO A 19 32.79 13.09 -4.79
N ALA A 20 32.20 13.84 -5.71
CA ALA A 20 30.94 14.51 -5.50
C ALA A 20 29.87 13.45 -5.21
N ALA A 21 29.49 13.30 -3.94
CA ALA A 21 28.32 12.55 -3.55
C ALA A 21 27.10 13.28 -4.11
N ALA A 22 26.52 12.74 -5.17
CA ALA A 22 25.24 13.19 -5.71
C ALA A 22 24.17 12.99 -4.63
N ARG A 23 23.81 14.07 -3.94
CA ARG A 23 22.62 14.13 -3.10
C ARG A 23 21.41 14.06 -4.03
N LEU A 24 20.74 12.91 -4.06
CA LEU A 24 19.39 12.84 -4.60
C LEU A 24 18.48 13.73 -3.73
N PRO A 25 17.60 14.55 -4.34
CA PRO A 25 16.64 15.33 -3.57
C PRO A 25 15.70 14.37 -2.81
N PRO A 26 15.16 14.77 -1.65
CA PRO A 26 14.10 14.02 -1.02
C PRO A 26 12.91 13.98 -1.99
N VAL A 27 12.52 12.77 -2.40
CA VAL A 27 11.23 12.55 -3.05
C VAL A 27 10.16 12.87 -2.01
N THR A 28 9.65 14.09 -2.06
CA THR A 28 8.31 14.38 -1.56
C THR A 28 7.35 13.63 -2.46
N SER A 29 6.88 12.47 -2.01
CA SER A 29 5.83 11.72 -2.67
C SER A 29 4.48 12.42 -2.45
N THR A 30 4.31 13.60 -3.05
CA THR A 30 2.98 14.16 -3.31
C THR A 30 2.49 13.58 -4.63
N GLY A 31 2.32 12.26 -4.64
CA GLY A 31 1.65 11.52 -5.69
C GLY A 31 0.27 11.14 -5.20
N SER A 32 -0.69 12.05 -5.34
CA SER A 32 -2.11 11.67 -5.31
C SER A 32 -2.35 10.78 -6.53
N GLY A 33 -2.15 9.47 -6.35
CA GLY A 33 -2.45 8.47 -7.36
C GLY A 33 -3.93 8.50 -7.73
N PRO A 34 -4.29 8.13 -8.97
CA PRO A 34 -5.67 8.13 -9.43
C PRO A 34 -6.46 7.11 -8.60
N HIS A 35 -7.46 7.61 -7.88
CA HIS A 35 -8.58 6.88 -7.31
C HIS A 35 -8.18 5.67 -6.44
N ARG A 36 -7.92 5.95 -5.15
CA ARG A 36 -8.36 5.04 -4.09
C ARG A 36 -9.87 4.89 -4.28
N ALA A 37 -10.29 3.95 -5.13
CA ALA A 37 -11.63 3.38 -5.04
C ALA A 37 -11.77 3.04 -3.57
N MET A 38 -12.65 3.78 -2.89
CA MET A 38 -12.79 3.65 -1.44
C MET A 38 -13.27 2.23 -1.21
N ALA A 39 -12.34 1.34 -0.87
CA ALA A 39 -12.68 -0.01 -0.46
C ALA A 39 -13.71 0.16 0.66
N LEU A 40 -14.94 -0.30 0.40
CA LEU A 40 -16.08 -0.21 1.31
C LEU A 40 -15.74 -0.82 2.68
N TYR A 41 -14.74 -1.70 2.69
CA TYR A 41 -14.21 -2.37 3.87
C TYR A 41 -12.72 -2.07 4.04
N ARG A 42 -12.30 -1.89 5.29
CA ARG A 42 -10.90 -1.78 5.70
C ARG A 42 -10.56 -2.91 6.66
N THR A 43 -9.28 -3.28 6.73
CA THR A 43 -8.77 -4.27 7.67
C THR A 43 -7.89 -3.61 8.72
N GLU A 44 -7.92 -4.14 9.95
CA GLU A 44 -7.02 -3.76 11.04
C GLU A 44 -6.42 -5.04 11.65
N GLU A 45 -5.11 -5.14 11.60
CA GLU A 45 -4.35 -6.26 12.15
C GLU A 45 -3.95 -5.96 13.60
N ARG A 46 -4.08 -6.98 14.47
CA ARG A 46 -3.63 -6.92 15.86
C ARG A 46 -2.84 -8.18 16.21
N GLY A 47 -1.86 -8.03 17.10
CA GLY A 47 -0.96 -9.11 17.48
C GLY A 47 0.20 -9.29 16.50
N GLN A 48 1.01 -10.32 16.74
CA GLN A 48 2.17 -10.63 15.91
C GLN A 48 1.80 -11.66 14.84
N PRO A 49 2.10 -11.42 13.54
CA PRO A 49 1.84 -12.41 12.50
C PRO A 49 2.42 -13.79 12.83
N TYR A 50 1.70 -14.85 12.45
CA TYR A 50 2.06 -16.26 12.72
C TYR A 50 2.08 -16.67 14.20
N THR A 51 1.45 -15.89 15.07
CA THR A 51 1.22 -16.27 16.47
C THR A 51 -0.27 -16.49 16.74
N PRO A 52 -0.65 -17.24 17.77
CA PRO A 52 -2.06 -17.44 18.14
C PRO A 52 -2.81 -16.14 18.51
N ASP A 53 -2.06 -15.08 18.86
CA ASP A 53 -2.63 -13.78 19.22
C ASP A 53 -2.94 -12.90 18.01
N TYR A 54 -2.55 -13.32 16.80
CA TYR A 54 -2.82 -12.60 15.57
C TYR A 54 -4.31 -12.62 15.25
N ARG A 55 -4.88 -11.43 15.00
CA ARG A 55 -6.29 -11.25 14.61
C ARG A 55 -6.40 -10.18 13.54
N LEU A 56 -7.28 -10.40 12.59
CA LEU A 56 -7.59 -9.45 11.51
C LEU A 56 -9.06 -9.04 11.63
N PHE A 57 -9.29 -7.75 11.87
CA PHE A 57 -10.63 -7.20 12.03
C PHE A 57 -11.05 -6.44 10.77
N PHE A 58 -12.33 -6.49 10.44
CA PHE A 58 -12.92 -5.70 9.35
C PHE A 58 -13.59 -4.46 9.90
N LYS A 59 -13.53 -3.37 9.12
CA LYS A 59 -14.20 -2.10 9.40
C LYS A 59 -14.98 -1.62 8.20
N ASN A 60 -16.15 -1.05 8.45
CA ASN A 60 -16.92 -0.35 7.42
C ASN A 60 -16.29 1.02 7.09
N VAL A 61 -16.91 1.75 6.15
CA VAL A 61 -16.51 3.12 5.80
C VAL A 61 -16.66 4.12 6.96
N ALA A 62 -17.57 3.87 7.89
CA ALA A 62 -17.78 4.69 9.10
C ALA A 62 -16.70 4.45 10.17
N GLY A 63 -15.94 3.35 10.06
CA GLY A 63 -14.88 2.96 10.99
C GLY A 63 -15.32 1.95 12.07
N ASP A 64 -16.57 1.51 12.05
CA ASP A 64 -17.09 0.51 12.99
C ASP A 64 -16.55 -0.87 12.66
N TYR A 65 -16.26 -1.66 13.70
CA TYR A 65 -15.88 -3.07 13.53
C TYR A 65 -17.08 -3.88 13.07
N ILE A 66 -16.89 -4.66 12.01
CA ILE A 66 -17.92 -5.49 11.40
C ILE A 66 -17.45 -6.95 11.33
N SER A 67 -18.40 -7.87 11.34
CA SER A 67 -18.16 -9.30 11.15
C SER A 67 -18.20 -9.67 9.66
N PRO A 68 -17.17 -10.35 9.14
CA PRO A 68 -17.15 -10.79 7.75
C PRO A 68 -18.27 -11.78 7.41
N PHE A 69 -18.76 -12.55 8.39
CA PHE A 69 -19.77 -13.58 8.18
C PHE A 69 -21.21 -13.04 8.19
N HIS A 70 -21.46 -11.95 8.92
CA HIS A 70 -22.81 -11.42 9.12
C HIS A 70 -23.07 -10.10 8.41
N ASP A 71 -22.06 -9.22 8.32
CA ASP A 71 -22.27 -7.83 7.89
C ASP A 71 -21.83 -7.58 6.44
N ILE A 72 -21.02 -8.47 5.86
CA ILE A 72 -20.63 -8.38 4.45
C ILE A 72 -21.62 -9.20 3.61
N PRO A 73 -22.44 -8.55 2.76
CA PRO A 73 -23.43 -9.25 1.96
C PRO A 73 -22.77 -10.15 0.91
N LEU A 74 -23.34 -11.32 0.64
CA LEU A 74 -22.79 -12.24 -0.35
C LEU A 74 -22.87 -11.67 -1.78
N ARG A 75 -24.02 -11.07 -2.13
CA ARG A 75 -24.25 -10.44 -3.46
C ARG A 75 -23.96 -8.95 -3.38
N VAL A 76 -23.35 -8.42 -4.43
CA VAL A 76 -23.19 -6.98 -4.60
C VAL A 76 -24.38 -6.48 -5.41
N ASP A 77 -25.19 -5.60 -4.83
CA ASP A 77 -26.29 -4.99 -5.56
C ASP A 77 -25.70 -3.99 -6.58
N SER A 78 -25.97 -4.22 -7.87
CA SER A 78 -25.65 -3.28 -8.94
C SER A 78 -26.66 -2.13 -8.94
N THR A 79 -26.58 -1.25 -7.94
CA THR A 79 -27.47 -0.08 -7.87
C THR A 79 -26.99 1.01 -8.83
N GLU A 80 -27.18 0.80 -10.13
CA GLU A 80 -27.41 1.88 -11.11
C GLU A 80 -28.88 1.91 -11.58
N GLU A 81 -29.82 1.35 -10.81
CA GLU A 81 -31.26 1.45 -11.07
C GLU A 81 -31.88 2.68 -10.38
N ASN A 82 -31.39 3.88 -10.69
CA ASN A 82 -32.12 5.13 -10.42
C ASN A 82 -32.19 5.95 -11.71
N GLY A 83 -32.89 5.42 -12.71
CA GLY A 83 -33.10 6.11 -13.97
C GLY A 83 -33.94 5.31 -14.95
N ILE A 84 -35.26 5.39 -14.81
CA ILE A 84 -36.29 5.13 -15.86
C ILE A 84 -36.17 3.75 -16.56
N PRO A 85 -37.09 2.80 -16.30
CA PRO A 85 -37.05 1.50 -16.97
C PRO A 85 -37.44 1.69 -18.44
N THR A 86 -36.43 1.77 -19.31
CA THR A 86 -36.67 1.84 -20.75
C THR A 86 -37.03 0.44 -21.23
N LYS A 87 -38.28 0.29 -21.66
CA LYS A 87 -38.87 -0.97 -22.11
C LYS A 87 -38.03 -1.59 -23.24
N ARG A 88 -37.70 -2.89 -23.09
CA ARG A 88 -37.03 -3.81 -24.05
C ARG A 88 -35.49 -3.70 -24.01
N ALA A 89 -34.69 -4.76 -23.92
CA ALA A 89 -34.86 -6.15 -24.30
C ALA A 89 -34.03 -7.05 -23.35
N ARG A 90 -34.48 -8.30 -23.26
CA ARG A 90 -33.96 -9.41 -22.48
C ARG A 90 -32.45 -9.65 -22.71
N ASN A 91 -31.60 -9.21 -21.78
CA ASN A 91 -30.28 -9.78 -21.52
C ASN A 91 -30.23 -10.05 -20.01
N ASP A 92 -30.45 -11.31 -19.65
CA ASP A 92 -30.38 -11.83 -18.29
C ASP A 92 -28.91 -11.92 -17.81
N GLU A 93 -28.16 -10.85 -18.02
CA GLU A 93 -26.78 -10.65 -17.57
C GLU A 93 -26.82 -9.90 -16.23
N TYR A 94 -27.53 -10.47 -15.26
CA TYR A 94 -27.27 -10.10 -13.87
C TYR A 94 -25.80 -10.44 -13.63
N GLU A 95 -24.94 -9.42 -13.52
CA GLU A 95 -23.54 -9.64 -13.16
C GLU A 95 -23.53 -10.48 -11.88
N THR A 96 -23.07 -11.72 -11.98
CA THR A 96 -22.92 -12.62 -10.83
C THR A 96 -21.74 -12.16 -10.00
N LEU A 97 -21.88 -10.98 -9.39
CA LEU A 97 -20.87 -10.33 -8.58
C LEU A 97 -21.11 -10.68 -7.11
N PHE A 98 -20.11 -11.34 -6.53
CA PHE A 98 -20.15 -11.80 -5.15
C PHE A 98 -18.97 -11.23 -4.37
N ASN A 99 -19.22 -10.92 -3.11
CA ASN A 99 -18.15 -10.64 -2.18
C ASN A 99 -17.46 -11.94 -1.75
N MET A 100 -16.15 -11.86 -1.59
CA MET A 100 -15.32 -12.95 -1.08
C MET A 100 -14.41 -12.40 0.01
N VAL A 101 -14.37 -13.11 1.14
CA VAL A 101 -13.39 -12.87 2.20
C VAL A 101 -12.23 -13.83 1.99
N VAL A 102 -11.02 -13.29 1.85
CA VAL A 102 -9.82 -14.08 1.61
C VAL A 102 -9.15 -14.40 2.94
N GLU A 103 -9.16 -15.68 3.31
CA GLU A 103 -8.52 -16.17 4.53
C GLU A 103 -7.06 -16.59 4.29
N VAL A 104 -6.80 -17.32 3.20
CA VAL A 104 -5.46 -17.80 2.82
C VAL A 104 -5.09 -17.26 1.44
N PRO A 105 -4.19 -16.26 1.34
CA PRO A 105 -3.77 -15.70 0.07
C PRO A 105 -3.07 -16.73 -0.83
N ARG A 106 -3.14 -16.53 -2.14
CA ARG A 106 -2.48 -17.42 -3.11
C ARG A 106 -0.98 -17.49 -2.83
N TRP A 107 -0.44 -18.71 -2.90
CA TRP A 107 0.97 -19.03 -2.62
C TRP A 107 1.40 -18.80 -1.17
N THR A 108 0.45 -18.76 -0.23
CA THR A 108 0.73 -18.84 1.20
C THR A 108 0.31 -20.21 1.75
N ASN A 109 0.87 -20.59 2.90
CA ASN A 109 0.60 -21.88 3.55
C ASN A 109 -0.09 -21.71 4.92
N ALA A 110 0.10 -20.57 5.57
CA ALA A 110 -0.48 -20.31 6.89
C ALA A 110 -2.02 -20.38 6.82
N LYS A 111 -2.60 -21.35 7.52
CA LYS A 111 -4.04 -21.47 7.67
C LYS A 111 -4.51 -20.41 8.66
N MET A 112 -5.30 -19.46 8.16
CA MET A 112 -5.99 -18.45 8.96
C MET A 112 -7.49 -18.67 8.80
N GLU A 113 -8.26 -18.37 9.84
CA GLU A 113 -9.72 -18.45 9.87
C GLU A 113 -10.25 -17.26 10.69
N ALA A 114 -11.42 -16.73 10.31
CA ALA A 114 -12.03 -15.55 10.91
C ALA A 114 -12.99 -15.88 12.07
#